data_AF-A0A961YNS3-F1
#
_entry.id   AF-A0A961YNS3-F1
#
_cell.length_a   1.000
_cell.length_b   1.000
_cell.length_c   1.000
_cell.angle_alpha   90.00
_cell.angle_beta   90.00
_cell.angle_gamma   90.00
#
_symmetry.space_group_name_H-M   'P 1'
#
loop_
_entity.id
_entity.type
_entity.pdbx_description
1 polymer ?
#
loop_
_entity_poly.entity_id
_entity_poly.type
_entity_poly.pdbx_seq_one_letter_code
_entity_poly.pdbx_strand_id
1 'polypeptide(L)'
;MTGAPSRFFIALAILLTAALIVIVWFFGVLVWLGADTRAIATMISAALAIAVALVSYVGREIMKTRNALRALYFEVRTSLRKVSGHMQASDYDAVKARIGRDRAYIPFVAVQPTQDHLYRIALDDLIFIDRELIKATQMAYDSELTVQMFCATLQSETFEKMDQERRQRFIDLMVNAFRENRRALRRLKMLLAEPHYAAALVMGRRKGRQGRT
;
A
#
# COMPACT_ATOMS: atom_id res chain seq x y z
N MET A 1 7.56 -15.00 5.95
CA MET A 1 8.65 -14.01 6.03
C MET A 1 8.09 -12.79 6.72
N THR A 2 8.32 -12.67 8.03
CA THR A 2 7.79 -11.61 8.89
C THR A 2 9.02 -10.91 9.49
N GLY A 3 9.27 -9.64 9.18
CA GLY A 3 10.42 -9.01 9.85
C GLY A 3 10.85 -7.59 9.50
N ALA A 4 10.52 -7.01 8.36
CA ALA A 4 11.01 -5.66 8.04
C ALA A 4 10.28 -4.53 8.84
N PRO A 5 8.94 -4.57 9.00
CA PRO A 5 8.19 -3.60 9.81
C PRO A 5 8.60 -3.56 11.26
N SER A 6 8.64 -4.74 11.88
CA SER A 6 8.87 -4.90 13.31
C SER A 6 10.26 -4.42 13.66
N ARG A 7 11.26 -4.63 12.80
CA ARG A 7 12.63 -4.17 13.01
C ARG A 7 12.74 -2.65 13.05
N PHE A 8 12.00 -1.89 12.23
CA PHE A 8 12.05 -0.43 12.28
C PHE A 8 11.44 0.11 13.59
N PHE A 9 10.28 -0.38 14.02
CA PHE A 9 9.69 0.06 15.29
C PHE A 9 10.46 -0.43 16.50
N ILE A 10 11.03 -1.64 16.45
CA ILE A 10 11.92 -2.15 17.49
C ILE A 10 13.18 -1.29 17.53
N ALA A 11 13.79 -0.97 16.39
CA ALA A 11 14.95 -0.08 16.33
C ALA A 11 14.62 1.31 16.86
N LEU A 12 13.49 1.90 16.44
CA LEU A 12 13.02 3.21 16.93
C LEU A 12 12.73 3.16 18.44
N ALA A 13 12.06 2.12 18.93
CA ALA A 13 11.78 1.93 20.35
C ALA A 13 13.07 1.75 21.16
N ILE A 14 14.04 0.98 20.65
CA ILE A 14 15.37 0.83 21.26
C ILE A 14 16.10 2.17 21.28
N LEU A 15 16.09 2.92 20.18
CA LEU A 15 16.76 4.22 20.07
C LEU A 15 16.14 5.26 21.01
N LEU A 16 14.80 5.31 21.08
CA LEU A 16 14.08 6.17 22.03
C LEU A 16 14.32 5.75 23.48
N THR A 17 14.35 4.45 23.77
CA THR A 17 14.63 3.94 25.12
C THR A 17 16.07 4.23 25.52
N ALA A 18 17.03 4.06 24.61
CA ALA A 18 18.44 4.38 24.84
C ALA A 18 18.62 5.88 25.08
N ALA A 19 17.98 6.73 24.26
CA ALA A 19 17.97 8.17 24.46
C ALA A 19 17.37 8.56 25.82
N LEU A 20 16.26 7.93 26.21
CA LEU A 20 15.63 8.17 27.51
C LEU A 20 16.56 7.77 28.67
N ILE A 21 17.23 6.62 28.58
CA ILE A 21 18.20 6.16 29.60
C ILE A 21 19.35 7.15 29.72
N VAL A 22 19.91 7.62 28.59
CA VAL A 22 21.00 8.62 28.58
C VAL A 22 20.53 9.93 29.20
N ILE A 23 19.34 10.39 28.87
CA ILE A 23 18.73 11.60 29.43
C ILE A 23 18.55 11.45 30.94
N VAL A 24 17.95 10.36 31.40
CA VAL A 24 17.72 10.07 32.83
C VAL A 24 19.05 9.99 33.60
N TRP A 25 20.05 9.33 33.02
CA TRP A 25 21.39 9.21 33.62
C TRP A 25 22.09 10.56 33.72
N PHE A 26 22.10 11.35 32.64
CA PHE A 26 22.69 12.68 32.59
C PHE A 26 22.04 13.64 33.60
N PHE A 27 20.72 13.61 33.71
CA PHE A 27 20.01 14.42 34.71
C PHE A 27 20.22 13.91 36.14
N GLY A 28 20.38 12.60 36.35
CA GLY A 28 20.77 12.05 37.65
C GLY A 28 22.14 12.56 38.12
N VAL A 29 23.11 12.68 37.20
CA VAL A 29 24.43 13.27 37.48
C VAL A 29 24.32 14.76 37.79
N LEU A 30 23.49 15.51 37.06
CA LEU A 30 23.26 16.94 37.33
C LEU A 30 22.63 17.18 38.72
N VAL A 31 21.65 16.37 39.12
CA VAL A 31 21.05 16.45 40.47
C VAL A 31 22.12 16.15 41.54
N TRP A 32 22.98 15.16 41.32
CA TRP A 32 24.08 14.84 42.23
C TRP A 32 25.11 15.98 42.36
N LEU A 33 25.32 16.74 41.28
CA LEU A 33 26.17 17.93 41.26
C LEU A 33 25.50 19.19 41.86
N GLY A 34 24.30 19.07 42.43
CA GLY A 34 23.60 20.16 43.12
C GLY A 34 22.88 21.14 42.20
N ALA A 35 22.62 20.77 40.95
CA ALA A 35 21.86 21.62 40.03
C ALA A 35 20.38 21.74 40.42
N ASP A 36 19.77 22.88 40.09
CA ASP A 36 18.38 23.20 40.46
C ASP A 36 17.39 22.16 39.90
N THR A 37 16.77 21.43 40.81
CA THR A 37 15.84 20.34 40.51
C THR A 37 14.61 20.80 39.73
N ARG A 38 14.20 22.07 39.87
CA ARG A 38 13.08 22.63 39.11
C ARG A 38 13.44 22.83 37.64
N ALA A 39 14.62 23.40 37.37
CA ALA A 39 15.11 23.57 36.01
C ALA A 39 15.27 22.22 35.30
N ILE A 40 15.82 21.23 36.01
CA ILE A 40 15.96 19.84 35.51
C ILE A 40 14.60 19.22 35.19
N ALA A 41 13.63 19.32 36.11
CA ALA A 41 12.28 18.80 35.88
C ALA A 41 11.60 19.45 34.66
N THR A 42 11.78 20.77 34.47
CA THR A 42 11.25 21.45 33.28
C THR A 42 11.90 20.97 31.98
N MET A 43 13.23 20.76 31.96
CA MET A 43 13.92 20.24 30.78
C MET A 43 13.52 18.80 30.45
N ILE A 44 13.38 17.93 31.46
CA ILE A 44 12.88 16.55 31.28
C ILE A 44 11.46 16.58 30.71
N SER A 45 10.58 17.41 31.28
CA SER A 45 9.19 17.53 30.80
C SER A 45 9.11 18.04 29.36
N ALA A 46 9.96 19.01 28.99
CA ALA A 46 10.03 19.53 27.63
C ALA A 46 10.57 18.49 26.64
N ALA A 47 11.63 17.76 27.00
CA ALA A 47 12.19 16.67 26.20
C ALA A 47 11.16 15.56 25.96
N LEU A 48 10.41 15.17 27.01
CA LEU A 48 9.36 14.17 26.90
C LEU A 48 8.20 14.67 26.01
N ALA A 49 7.79 15.93 26.14
CA ALA A 49 6.76 16.53 25.30
C ALA A 49 7.17 16.53 23.82
N ILE A 50 8.42 16.87 23.52
CA ILE A 50 8.98 16.83 22.16
C ILE A 50 9.00 15.40 21.62
N ALA A 51 9.44 14.42 22.42
CA ALA A 51 9.46 13.01 22.03
C ALA A 51 8.05 12.49 21.70
N VAL A 52 7.05 12.82 22.52
CA VAL A 52 5.64 12.45 22.29
C VAL A 52 5.11 13.13 21.03
N ALA A 53 5.44 14.40 20.80
CA ALA A 53 5.04 15.13 19.59
C ALA A 53 5.63 14.49 18.32
N LEU A 54 6.91 14.10 18.35
CA LEU A 54 7.59 13.42 17.24
C LEU A 54 6.95 12.06 16.94
N VAL A 55 6.71 11.23 17.95
CA VAL A 55 6.05 9.92 17.78
C VAL A 55 4.63 10.10 17.24
N SER A 56 3.90 11.10 17.73
CA SER A 56 2.55 11.42 17.26
C SER A 56 2.54 11.89 15.80
N TYR A 57 3.52 12.70 15.41
CA TYR A 57 3.69 13.17 14.03
C TYR A 57 4.00 12.01 13.09
N VAL A 58 5.00 11.20 13.41
CA VAL A 58 5.37 10.02 12.61
C VAL A 58 4.20 9.03 12.51
N GLY A 59 3.50 8.78 13.62
CA GLY A 59 2.33 7.91 13.63
C GLY A 59 1.18 8.43 12.76
N ARG A 60 0.97 9.75 12.73
CA ARG A 60 -0.04 10.38 11.85
C ARG A 60 0.34 10.23 10.38
N GLU A 61 1.59 10.46 10.02
CA GLU A 61 2.01 10.38 8.62
C GLU A 61 1.91 8.95 8.07
N ILE A 62 2.30 7.95 8.86
CA ILE A 62 2.14 6.53 8.51
C ILE A 62 0.66 6.17 8.26
N MET A 63 -0.24 6.66 9.11
CA MET A 63 -1.68 6.41 8.96
C MET A 63 -2.26 7.11 7.73
N LYS A 64 -1.78 8.32 7.41
CA LYS A 64 -2.17 9.08 6.22
C LYS A 64 -1.75 8.34 4.95
N THR A 65 -0.49 7.93 4.83
CA THR A 65 0.00 7.16 3.68
C THR A 65 -0.73 5.84 3.52
N ARG A 66 -1.02 5.12 4.62
CA ARG A 66 -1.80 3.88 4.57
C ARG A 66 -3.23 4.10 4.07
N ASN A 67 -3.87 5.17 4.49
CA ASN A 67 -5.22 5.50 4.03
C ASN A 67 -5.22 5.85 2.53
N ALA A 68 -4.21 6.58 2.06
CA ALA A 68 -4.01 6.85 0.64
C ALA A 68 -3.84 5.55 -0.16
N LEU A 69 -2.98 4.62 0.29
CA LEU A 69 -2.80 3.32 -0.37
C LEU A 69 -4.06 2.44 -0.36
N ARG A 70 -4.89 2.54 0.69
CA ARG A 70 -6.19 1.87 0.72
C ARG A 70 -7.17 2.47 -0.28
N ALA A 71 -7.21 3.80 -0.38
CA ALA A 71 -8.04 4.48 -1.38
C ALA A 71 -7.63 4.06 -2.79
N LEU A 72 -6.33 4.10 -3.10
CA LEU A 72 -5.76 3.60 -4.36
C LEU A 72 -6.16 2.14 -4.62
N TYR A 73 -5.99 1.27 -3.63
CA TYR A 73 -6.42 -0.14 -3.76
C TYR A 73 -7.90 -0.28 -4.11
N PHE A 74 -8.78 0.49 -3.47
CA PHE A 74 -10.22 0.45 -3.78
C PHE A 74 -10.52 0.96 -5.19
N GLU A 75 -9.82 1.99 -5.62
CA GLU A 75 -9.99 2.60 -6.93
C GLU A 75 -9.56 1.65 -8.06
N VAL A 76 -8.36 1.08 -7.94
CA VAL A 76 -7.83 0.08 -8.89
C VAL A 76 -8.69 -1.19 -8.90
N ARG A 77 -9.12 -1.66 -7.72
CA ARG A 77 -10.06 -2.79 -7.62
C ARG A 77 -11.39 -2.48 -8.31
N THR A 78 -11.86 -1.25 -8.25
CA THR A 78 -13.12 -0.82 -8.86
C THR A 78 -12.97 -0.72 -10.37
N SER A 79 -11.87 -0.14 -10.84
CA SER A 79 -11.45 -0.14 -12.24
C SER A 79 -11.43 -1.58 -12.79
N LEU A 80 -10.67 -2.48 -12.18
CA LEU A 80 -10.63 -3.88 -12.60
C LEU A 80 -11.97 -4.61 -12.52
N ARG A 81 -12.84 -4.28 -11.56
CA ARG A 81 -14.20 -4.85 -11.54
C ARG A 81 -15.04 -4.36 -12.69
N LYS A 82 -14.86 -3.11 -13.15
CA LYS A 82 -15.54 -2.60 -14.35
C LYS A 82 -15.00 -3.28 -15.61
N VAL A 83 -13.67 -3.39 -15.74
CA VAL A 83 -13.03 -4.06 -16.88
C VAL A 83 -13.37 -5.56 -16.92
N SER A 84 -13.23 -6.26 -15.80
CA SER A 84 -13.46 -7.72 -15.71
C SER A 84 -14.90 -8.14 -15.42
N GLY A 85 -15.78 -7.21 -15.03
CA GLY A 85 -17.22 -7.45 -14.90
C GLY A 85 -17.89 -7.81 -16.23
N HIS A 86 -17.20 -7.51 -17.34
CA HIS A 86 -17.58 -7.87 -18.70
C HIS A 86 -16.92 -9.17 -19.19
N MET A 87 -15.99 -9.75 -18.42
CA MET A 87 -15.29 -10.99 -18.77
C MET A 87 -14.95 -11.80 -17.50
N GLN A 88 -15.87 -12.65 -17.05
CA GLN A 88 -15.56 -13.67 -16.05
C GLN A 88 -14.67 -14.78 -16.64
N ALA A 89 -14.07 -15.59 -15.75
CA ALA A 89 -13.24 -16.72 -16.15
C ALA A 89 -13.96 -17.69 -17.11
N SER A 90 -15.27 -17.89 -16.89
CA SER A 90 -16.18 -18.67 -17.73
C SER A 90 -16.48 -18.04 -19.09
N ASP A 91 -16.37 -16.71 -19.19
CA ASP A 91 -16.73 -15.97 -20.40
C ASP A 91 -15.58 -15.94 -21.41
N TYR A 92 -14.33 -16.20 -20.97
CA TYR A 92 -13.18 -16.23 -21.87
C TYR A 92 -13.22 -17.40 -22.85
N ASP A 93 -13.73 -18.56 -22.44
CA ASP A 93 -13.88 -19.70 -23.35
C ASP A 93 -14.96 -19.41 -24.41
N ALA A 94 -16.02 -18.69 -24.02
CA ALA A 94 -17.04 -18.21 -24.94
C ALA A 94 -16.50 -17.14 -25.91
N VAL A 95 -15.69 -16.19 -25.42
CA VAL A 95 -15.02 -15.18 -26.25
C VAL A 95 -14.06 -15.84 -27.24
N LYS A 96 -13.23 -16.79 -26.79
CA LYS A 96 -12.34 -17.56 -27.66
C LYS A 96 -13.09 -18.37 -28.70
N ALA A 97 -14.15 -19.07 -28.30
CA ALA A 97 -14.99 -19.84 -29.22
C ALA A 97 -15.62 -18.92 -30.27
N ARG A 98 -16.03 -17.71 -29.89
CA ARG A 98 -16.60 -16.72 -30.80
C ARG A 98 -15.57 -16.16 -31.76
N ILE A 99 -14.36 -15.82 -31.31
CA ILE A 99 -13.22 -15.45 -32.18
C ILE A 99 -12.85 -16.60 -33.12
N GLY A 100 -13.00 -17.84 -32.65
CA GLY A 100 -12.77 -19.05 -33.46
C GLY A 100 -13.78 -19.22 -34.60
N ARG A 101 -14.98 -18.65 -34.48
CA ARG A 101 -16.07 -18.79 -35.45
C ARG A 101 -16.26 -17.55 -36.32
N ASP A 102 -16.01 -16.37 -35.76
CA ASP A 102 -16.24 -15.08 -36.39
C ASP A 102 -14.94 -14.27 -36.45
N ARG A 103 -14.45 -14.07 -37.68
CA ARG A 103 -13.22 -13.31 -37.95
C ARG A 103 -13.40 -11.79 -37.84
N ALA A 104 -14.63 -11.28 -37.84
CA ALA A 104 -14.90 -9.85 -37.66
C ALA A 104 -15.19 -9.51 -36.19
N TYR A 105 -15.28 -10.51 -35.31
CA TYR A 105 -15.62 -10.29 -33.91
C TYR A 105 -14.48 -9.61 -33.13
N ILE A 106 -14.79 -8.46 -32.53
CA ILE A 106 -13.92 -7.70 -31.64
C ILE A 106 -14.55 -7.68 -30.24
N PRO A 107 -13.87 -8.16 -29.19
CA PRO A 107 -14.40 -8.13 -27.85
C PRO A 107 -14.49 -6.69 -27.34
N PHE A 108 -15.66 -6.27 -26.85
CA PHE A 108 -15.78 -5.00 -26.15
C PHE A 108 -15.18 -5.11 -24.75
N VAL A 109 -14.20 -4.27 -24.46
CA VAL A 109 -13.62 -4.11 -23.12
C VAL A 109 -13.62 -2.63 -22.77
N ALA A 110 -14.19 -2.27 -21.62
CA ALA A 110 -14.14 -0.89 -21.15
C ALA A 110 -12.70 -0.54 -20.73
N VAL A 111 -12.05 0.37 -21.45
CA VAL A 111 -10.74 0.93 -21.08
C VAL A 111 -11.00 2.12 -20.16
N GLN A 112 -10.47 2.08 -18.94
CA GLN A 112 -10.38 3.27 -18.09
C GLN A 112 -8.95 3.80 -18.16
N PRO A 113 -8.75 5.13 -18.16
CA PRO A 113 -7.40 5.69 -18.10
C PRO A 113 -6.70 5.26 -16.81
N THR A 114 -5.41 4.94 -16.90
CA THR A 114 -4.57 4.69 -15.73
C THR A 114 -4.57 5.91 -14.82
N GLN A 115 -4.55 5.65 -13.52
CA GLN A 115 -4.51 6.71 -12.51
C GLN A 115 -3.08 6.98 -12.07
N ASP A 116 -2.20 7.28 -13.04
CA ASP A 116 -0.75 7.43 -12.84
C ASP A 116 -0.43 8.43 -11.73
N HIS A 117 -1.19 9.52 -11.66
CA HIS A 117 -1.04 10.55 -10.64
C HIS A 117 -1.25 10.00 -9.22
N LEU A 118 -2.22 9.09 -9.01
CA LEU A 118 -2.48 8.50 -7.70
C LEU A 118 -1.39 7.51 -7.29
N TYR A 119 -0.86 6.74 -8.23
CA TYR A 119 0.27 5.86 -7.97
C TYR A 119 1.54 6.65 -7.65
N ARG A 120 1.78 7.76 -8.36
CA ARG A 120 2.93 8.62 -8.10
C ARG A 120 2.85 9.28 -6.73
N ILE A 121 1.70 9.86 -6.38
CA ILE A 121 1.45 10.42 -5.04
C ILE A 121 1.66 9.34 -3.98
N ALA A 122 1.12 8.14 -4.20
CA ALA A 122 1.30 7.04 -3.26
C ALA A 122 2.77 6.61 -3.13
N LEU A 123 3.55 6.59 -4.21
CA LEU A 123 4.96 6.22 -4.22
C LEU A 123 5.87 7.31 -3.61
N ASP A 124 5.58 8.58 -3.85
CA ASP A 124 6.34 9.71 -3.30
C ASP A 124 6.10 9.83 -1.76
N ASP A 125 4.91 9.47 -1.28
CA ASP A 125 4.55 9.52 0.15
C ASP A 125 4.97 8.27 0.97
N LEU A 126 5.64 7.28 0.35
CA LEU A 126 6.00 5.99 0.96
C LEU A 126 7.23 6.03 1.92
N ILE A 127 7.69 7.21 2.32
CA ILE A 127 8.95 7.44 3.08
C ILE A 127 9.08 6.55 4.34
N PHE A 128 7.96 6.18 4.98
CA PHE A 128 7.94 5.44 6.25
C PHE A 128 7.42 3.99 6.16
N ILE A 129 7.24 3.47 4.95
CA ILE A 129 6.53 2.20 4.72
C ILE A 129 7.49 1.06 4.33
N ASP A 130 7.07 -0.18 4.65
CA ASP A 130 7.78 -1.40 4.30
C ASP A 130 8.08 -1.49 2.79
N ARG A 131 9.32 -1.88 2.48
CA ARG A 131 9.77 -2.20 1.12
C ARG A 131 8.89 -3.23 0.44
N GLU A 132 8.28 -4.15 1.19
CA GLU A 132 7.32 -5.10 0.64
C GLU A 132 6.03 -4.43 0.13
N LEU A 133 5.54 -3.40 0.82
CA LEU A 133 4.34 -2.67 0.41
C LEU A 133 4.64 -1.77 -0.80
N ILE A 134 5.83 -1.18 -0.88
CA ILE A 134 6.30 -0.46 -2.08
C ILE A 134 6.33 -1.39 -3.29
N LYS A 135 7.00 -2.54 -3.17
CA LYS A 135 7.07 -3.53 -4.25
C LYS A 135 5.69 -4.04 -4.66
N ALA A 136 4.80 -4.30 -3.71
CA ALA A 136 3.45 -4.75 -4.00
C ALA A 136 2.62 -3.67 -4.72
N THR A 137 2.83 -2.40 -4.39
CA THR A 137 2.19 -1.26 -5.06
C THR A 137 2.71 -1.10 -6.48
N GLN A 138 4.02 -1.18 -6.69
CA GLN A 138 4.64 -1.18 -8.03
C GLN A 138 4.15 -2.36 -8.88
N MET A 139 4.12 -3.58 -8.33
CA MET A 139 3.59 -4.75 -9.03
C MET A 139 2.12 -4.58 -9.44
N ALA A 140 1.30 -3.96 -8.58
CA ALA A 140 -0.10 -3.66 -8.91
C ALA A 140 -0.19 -2.66 -10.07
N TYR A 141 0.60 -1.59 -10.02
CA TYR A 141 0.71 -0.58 -11.08
C TYR A 141 1.11 -1.19 -12.44
N ASP A 142 2.23 -1.92 -12.48
CA ASP A 142 2.75 -2.52 -13.71
C ASP A 142 1.73 -3.49 -14.32
N SER A 143 1.05 -4.27 -13.47
CA SER A 143 0.02 -5.21 -13.91
C SER A 143 -1.26 -4.53 -14.40
N GLU A 144 -1.60 -3.34 -13.89
CA GLU A 144 -2.71 -2.53 -14.38
C GLU A 144 -2.37 -1.91 -15.74
N LEU A 145 -1.19 -1.32 -15.88
CA LEU A 145 -0.70 -0.78 -17.14
C LEU A 145 -0.69 -1.85 -18.23
N THR A 146 -0.20 -3.04 -17.91
CA THR A 146 -0.20 -4.20 -18.82
C THR A 146 -1.60 -4.55 -19.30
N VAL A 147 -2.57 -4.66 -18.38
CA VAL A 147 -3.97 -4.96 -18.73
C VAL A 147 -4.55 -3.87 -19.64
N GLN A 148 -4.27 -2.59 -19.36
CA GLN A 148 -4.75 -1.50 -20.20
C GLN A 148 -4.15 -1.54 -21.60
N MET A 149 -2.86 -1.84 -21.74
CA MET A 149 -2.22 -2.02 -23.06
C MET A 149 -2.89 -3.14 -23.87
N PHE A 150 -3.23 -4.26 -23.23
CA PHE A 150 -3.98 -5.34 -23.88
C PHE A 150 -5.37 -4.86 -24.34
N CYS A 151 -6.09 -4.13 -23.50
CA CYS A 151 -7.41 -3.62 -23.83
C CYS A 151 -7.37 -2.58 -24.96
N ALA A 152 -6.37 -1.68 -24.97
CA ALA A 152 -6.16 -0.72 -26.04
C ALA A 152 -5.82 -1.41 -27.37
N THR A 153 -5.02 -2.48 -27.31
CA THR A 153 -4.67 -3.26 -28.51
C THR A 153 -5.89 -4.00 -29.07
N LEU A 154 -6.78 -4.54 -28.23
CA LEU A 154 -8.04 -5.16 -28.67
C LEU A 154 -8.93 -4.19 -29.46
N GLN A 155 -8.93 -2.91 -29.10
CA GLN A 155 -9.72 -1.87 -29.75
C GLN A 155 -9.02 -1.24 -30.96
N SER A 156 -7.79 -1.67 -31.26
CA SER A 156 -6.99 -1.10 -32.35
C SER A 156 -7.12 -1.92 -33.63
N GLU A 157 -6.88 -1.27 -34.77
CA GLU A 157 -6.73 -1.94 -36.07
C GLU A 157 -5.66 -3.05 -36.07
N THR A 158 -4.71 -3.00 -35.14
CA THR A 158 -3.67 -4.02 -35.00
C THR A 158 -4.29 -5.38 -34.70
N PHE A 159 -5.26 -5.46 -33.80
CA PHE A 159 -5.94 -6.72 -33.47
C PHE A 159 -6.78 -7.22 -34.64
N GLU A 160 -7.44 -6.32 -35.36
CA GLU A 160 -8.20 -6.64 -36.59
C GLU A 160 -7.31 -7.21 -37.70
N LYS A 161 -6.05 -6.76 -37.80
CA LYS A 161 -5.11 -7.26 -38.81
C LYS A 161 -4.42 -8.58 -38.40
N MET A 162 -4.56 -9.03 -37.15
CA MET A 162 -4.00 -10.32 -36.71
C MET A 162 -4.75 -11.50 -37.33
N ASP A 163 -4.01 -12.53 -37.71
CA ASP A 163 -4.57 -13.83 -38.05
C ASP A 163 -5.29 -14.47 -36.84
N GLN A 164 -6.15 -15.45 -37.12
CA GLN A 164 -7.02 -16.05 -36.12
C GLN A 164 -6.24 -16.75 -34.98
N GLU A 165 -5.11 -17.38 -35.30
CA GLU A 165 -4.26 -18.06 -34.31
C GLU A 165 -3.59 -17.05 -33.37
N ARG A 166 -3.07 -15.95 -33.90
CA ARG A 166 -2.48 -14.85 -33.11
C ARG A 166 -3.52 -14.17 -32.23
N ARG A 167 -4.75 -13.96 -32.73
CA ARG A 167 -5.84 -13.40 -31.91
C ARG A 167 -6.18 -14.29 -30.72
N GLN A 168 -6.25 -15.61 -30.92
CA GLN A 168 -6.50 -16.55 -29.81
C GLN A 168 -5.37 -16.51 -28.78
N ARG A 169 -4.10 -16.54 -29.22
CA ARG A 169 -2.94 -16.41 -28.33
C ARG A 169 -2.91 -15.07 -27.60
N PHE A 170 -3.30 -13.99 -28.27
CA PHE A 170 -3.38 -12.66 -27.68
C PHE A 170 -4.40 -12.60 -26.54
N ILE A 171 -5.59 -13.19 -26.74
CA ILE A 171 -6.60 -13.31 -25.68
C ILE A 171 -6.06 -14.14 -24.51
N ASP A 172 -5.31 -15.22 -24.77
CA ASP A 172 -4.67 -16.01 -23.71
C ASP A 172 -3.70 -15.19 -22.85
N LEU A 173 -2.85 -14.40 -23.50
CA LEU A 173 -1.91 -13.51 -22.80
C LEU A 173 -2.67 -12.47 -21.97
N MET A 174 -3.71 -11.86 -22.54
CA MET A 174 -4.56 -10.92 -21.82
C MET A 174 -5.23 -11.56 -20.59
N VAL A 175 -5.76 -12.77 -20.71
CA VAL A 175 -6.37 -13.51 -19.58
C VAL A 175 -5.34 -13.75 -18.47
N ASN A 176 -4.12 -14.12 -18.83
CA ASN A 176 -3.04 -14.31 -17.87
C ASN A 176 -2.68 -12.98 -17.17
N ALA A 177 -2.60 -11.87 -17.91
CA ALA A 177 -2.39 -10.54 -17.32
C ALA A 177 -3.49 -10.15 -16.33
N PHE A 178 -4.77 -10.42 -16.65
CA PHE A 178 -5.87 -10.20 -15.69
C PHE A 178 -5.73 -11.05 -14.42
N ARG A 179 -5.29 -12.30 -14.54
CA ARG A 179 -5.05 -13.18 -13.39
C ARG A 179 -3.89 -12.69 -12.54
N GLU A 180 -2.79 -12.25 -13.16
CA GLU A 180 -1.63 -11.68 -12.47
C GLU A 180 -1.99 -10.41 -11.73
N ASN A 181 -2.73 -9.50 -12.37
CA ASN A 181 -3.19 -8.28 -11.72
C ASN A 181 -4.09 -8.59 -10.51
N ARG A 182 -5.03 -9.55 -10.62
CA ARG A 182 -5.81 -10.03 -9.47
C ARG A 182 -4.93 -10.58 -8.35
N ARG A 183 -3.83 -11.27 -8.65
CA ARG A 183 -2.87 -11.75 -7.64
C ARG A 183 -2.12 -10.60 -6.99
N ALA A 184 -1.65 -9.62 -7.77
CA ALA A 184 -0.98 -8.42 -7.27
C ALA A 184 -1.88 -7.63 -6.32
N LEU A 185 -3.14 -7.40 -6.70
CA LEU A 185 -4.13 -6.75 -5.83
C LEU A 185 -4.43 -7.55 -4.56
N ARG A 186 -4.51 -8.88 -4.61
CA ARG A 186 -4.68 -9.70 -3.41
C ARG A 186 -3.49 -9.53 -2.47
N ARG A 187 -2.27 -9.53 -3.00
CA ARG A 187 -1.05 -9.30 -2.21
C ARG A 187 -1.05 -7.92 -1.56
N LEU A 188 -1.36 -6.87 -2.32
CA LEU A 188 -1.50 -5.51 -1.81
C LEU A 188 -2.57 -5.43 -0.71
N LYS A 189 -3.73 -6.07 -0.91
CA LYS A 189 -4.80 -6.15 0.11
C LYS A 189 -4.31 -6.79 1.42
N MET A 190 -3.60 -7.92 1.33
CA MET A 190 -3.10 -8.63 2.52
C MET A 190 -2.15 -7.74 3.32
N LEU A 191 -1.18 -7.11 2.65
CA LEU A 191 -0.23 -6.19 3.28
C LEU A 191 -0.93 -4.95 3.88
N LEU A 192 -1.97 -4.43 3.22
CA LEU A 192 -2.78 -3.32 3.75
C LEU A 192 -3.70 -3.70 4.92
N ALA A 193 -4.03 -4.99 5.06
CA ALA A 193 -4.87 -5.53 6.13
C ALA A 193 -4.10 -5.84 7.41
N GLU A 194 -2.79 -6.10 7.31
CA GLU A 194 -1.97 -6.43 8.48
C GLU A 194 -2.03 -5.32 9.57
N PRO A 195 -2.37 -5.67 10.83
CA PRO A 195 -2.50 -4.72 11.94
C PRO A 195 -1.17 -4.33 12.57
N HIS A 196 -0.03 -4.83 12.06
CA HIS A 196 1.30 -4.71 12.68
C HIS A 196 1.77 -3.27 12.98
N TYR A 197 1.09 -2.26 12.43
CA TYR A 197 1.41 -0.84 12.60
C TYR A 197 0.40 -0.06 13.44
N ALA A 198 -0.81 -0.57 13.66
CA ALA A 198 -1.86 0.16 14.40
C ALA A 198 -1.90 -0.21 15.90
N ALA A 199 -1.45 -1.41 16.26
CA ALA A 199 -1.53 -1.90 17.64
C ALA A 199 -0.66 -1.10 18.62
N ALA A 200 0.47 -0.54 18.17
CA ALA A 200 1.36 0.25 19.02
C ALA A 200 0.74 1.61 19.43
N LEU A 201 -0.14 2.19 18.62
CA LEU A 201 -0.78 3.49 18.89
C LEU A 201 -2.17 3.35 19.55
N VAL A 202 -2.90 2.26 19.29
CA VAL A 202 -4.26 2.07 19.83
C VAL A 202 -4.24 1.54 21.28
N MET A 203 -3.20 0.84 21.71
CA MET A 203 -3.05 0.43 23.12
C MET A 203 -2.93 1.63 24.09
N GLY A 204 -2.50 2.80 23.61
CA GLY A 204 -2.49 4.05 24.40
C GLY A 204 -3.86 4.71 24.56
N ARG A 205 -4.81 4.49 23.63
CA ARG A 205 -6.15 5.11 23.69
C ARG A 205 -7.16 4.36 24.54
N ARG A 206 -6.99 3.04 24.75
CA ARG A 206 -7.94 2.25 25.58
C ARG A 206 -7.76 2.46 27.08
N LYS A 207 -6.55 2.75 27.57
CA LYS A 207 -6.32 3.06 29.00
C LYS A 207 -6.86 4.44 29.44
N GLY A 208 -7.14 5.35 28.52
CA GLY A 208 -7.72 6.67 28.85
C GLY A 208 -9.25 6.71 29.00
N ARG A 209 -9.95 5.60 28.76
CA ARG A 209 -11.43 5.53 28.81
C ARG A 209 -11.99 4.63 29.91
N GLN A 210 -11.15 3.98 30.71
CA GLN A 210 -11.56 3.14 31.84
C GLN A 210 -11.46 3.82 33.22
N GLY A 211 -11.17 5.13 33.26
CA GLY A 211 -11.10 5.92 34.50
C GLY A 211 -12.24 6.93 34.71
N ARG A 212 -13.37 6.76 34.03
CA ARG A 212 -14.59 7.57 34.25
C ARG A 212 -15.83 6.68 34.25
N THR A 213 -15.97 5.92 35.33
CA THR A 213 -17.22 5.46 35.91
C THR A 213 -16.97 5.26 37.39
#